data_AF-A0A8C0T2A7-F1
#
_entry.id   AF-A0A8C0T2A7-F1
#
_cell.length_a   1.000
_cell.length_b   1.000
_cell.length_c   1.000
_cell.angle_alpha   90.00
_cell.angle_beta   90.00
_cell.angle_gamma   90.00
#
_symmetry.space_group_name_H-M   'P 1'
#
loop_
_entity.id
_entity.type
_entity.pdbx_description
1 polymer ?
#
loop_
_entity_poly.entity_id
_entity_poly.type
_entity_poly.pdbx_seq_one_letter_code
_entity_poly.pdbx_strand_id
1 'polypeptide(L)'
;MKEHLTCLRHLSFYLFNWLCVCCLPRMSSPLPRGLFSTQHRVAPLNTSFIMIHTNLKKKFSCCVLAFLLFAVICVWKEKKKGSYYDSLKLQTKEFQMVRGLEKQAATLSSTQNPPRASQALGSPRGPVKAKSEASFQVWNKDSSSKNLIPRLQKIWRNYLNMNKYKVSYKGPGPGVKFSAEALHCHLRDHVNVSMVEATDFPFNTSEWEGFLPKENIRTKAGPWGRCAVVSSAGSLKSSQLGREIDDHDAVLRFNGAPTASFQQDVGTKTTIRLMNSQLVTTEGRFLKDSLYNEGILIVWDPSVYHSDIPKWYQSPDYSFFENYKSYRKLHPDQPFYILKPQMPWELWDIIQEVSPEEIQPNPPSSGMLGIIIMMTLCDQVDIYEFLPSKRKTDVCYYYQKFFDSACTMGAYHPLLFEKNLVKHLNQGTDEDIYLLGKATLPGFRRIRC
;
A
#
# COMPACT_ATOMS: atom_id res chain seq x y z
N MET A 1 9.21 -26.47 -20.02
CA MET A 1 10.16 -27.60 -20.17
C MET A 1 11.65 -27.22 -20.10
N LYS A 2 12.07 -25.95 -20.23
CA LYS A 2 13.48 -25.54 -20.05
C LYS A 2 13.87 -25.13 -18.61
N GLU A 3 12.93 -24.98 -17.69
CA GLU A 3 13.21 -24.67 -16.26
C GLU A 3 13.23 -25.89 -15.32
N HIS A 4 12.74 -27.05 -15.77
CA HIS A 4 12.80 -28.29 -14.98
C HIS A 4 14.23 -28.89 -14.91
N LEU A 5 15.13 -28.52 -15.82
CA LEU A 5 16.50 -29.05 -15.84
C LEU A 5 17.43 -28.39 -14.81
N THR A 6 17.12 -27.18 -14.34
CA THR A 6 17.98 -26.43 -13.40
C THR A 6 17.82 -26.92 -11.96
N CYS A 7 16.62 -27.35 -11.58
CA CYS A 7 16.34 -27.89 -10.25
C CYS A 7 16.92 -29.31 -10.07
N LEU A 8 16.86 -30.14 -11.12
CA LEU A 8 17.44 -31.49 -11.14
C LEU A 8 18.99 -31.49 -11.17
N ARG A 9 19.62 -30.48 -11.78
CA ARG A 9 21.08 -30.33 -11.76
C ARG A 9 21.64 -29.96 -10.39
N HIS A 10 20.94 -29.13 -9.61
CA HIS A 10 21.33 -28.84 -8.23
C HIS A 10 21.13 -30.05 -7.30
N LEU A 11 20.10 -30.87 -7.53
CA LEU A 11 19.87 -32.10 -6.75
C LEU A 11 21.01 -33.12 -6.95
N SER A 12 21.50 -33.27 -8.18
CA SER A 12 22.60 -34.20 -8.51
C SER A 12 23.93 -33.75 -7.90
N PHE A 13 24.22 -32.44 -7.87
CA PHE A 13 25.48 -31.91 -7.33
C PHE A 13 25.57 -32.02 -5.79
N TYR A 14 24.45 -31.84 -5.08
CA TYR A 14 24.41 -31.98 -3.62
C TYR A 14 24.36 -33.44 -3.16
N LEU A 15 23.69 -34.35 -3.89
CA LEU A 15 23.74 -35.78 -3.56
C LEU A 15 25.13 -36.39 -3.75
N PHE A 16 25.86 -35.98 -4.80
CA PHE A 16 27.20 -36.52 -5.10
C PHE A 16 28.25 -36.07 -4.07
N ASN A 17 28.20 -34.81 -3.64
CA ASN A 17 29.13 -34.30 -2.62
C ASN A 17 28.83 -34.83 -1.20
N TRP A 18 27.58 -35.18 -0.88
CA TRP A 18 27.23 -35.70 0.45
C TRP A 18 27.53 -37.20 0.59
N LEU A 19 27.41 -37.99 -0.49
CA LEU A 19 27.80 -39.40 -0.51
C LEU A 19 29.34 -39.59 -0.45
N CYS A 20 30.13 -38.66 -0.99
CA CYS A 20 31.60 -38.71 -0.90
C CYS A 20 32.17 -38.45 0.50
N VAL A 21 31.46 -37.71 1.36
CA VAL A 21 31.94 -37.38 2.73
C VAL A 21 31.58 -38.48 3.74
N CYS A 22 30.55 -39.27 3.48
CA CYS A 22 30.07 -40.30 4.41
C CYS A 22 30.62 -41.72 4.16
N CYS A 23 31.35 -41.97 3.06
CA CYS A 23 31.70 -43.33 2.63
C CYS A 23 33.19 -43.61 2.31
N LEU A 24 34.17 -42.86 2.84
CA LEU A 24 35.60 -43.19 2.69
C LEU A 24 36.34 -43.28 4.04
N PRO A 25 36.85 -44.47 4.43
CA PRO A 25 37.71 -44.61 5.60
C PRO A 25 39.15 -44.18 5.26
N ARG A 26 39.67 -43.15 5.95
CA ARG A 26 41.07 -42.72 5.82
C ARG A 26 41.94 -43.55 6.77
N MET A 27 42.61 -44.57 6.22
CA MET A 27 43.76 -45.23 6.83
C MET A 27 45.02 -44.39 6.57
N SER A 28 45.73 -44.02 7.63
CA SER A 28 47.12 -43.56 7.55
C SER A 28 47.83 -43.97 8.83
N SER A 29 48.75 -44.93 8.72
CA SER A 29 49.71 -45.34 9.75
C SER A 29 51.12 -44.93 9.34
N PRO A 30 52.01 -44.67 10.31
CA PRO A 30 53.40 -45.05 10.19
C PRO A 30 53.89 -45.96 11.34
N LEU A 31 54.95 -46.70 11.00
CA LEU A 31 55.72 -47.80 11.62
C LEU A 31 56.21 -47.67 13.10
N PRO A 32 56.78 -48.75 13.71
CA PRO A 32 56.57 -49.14 15.11
C PRO A 32 57.80 -48.97 16.03
N ARG A 33 57.56 -49.01 17.36
CA ARG A 33 58.56 -49.41 18.37
C ARG A 33 57.90 -50.11 19.57
N GLY A 34 58.44 -51.29 19.91
CA GLY A 34 58.69 -51.69 21.30
C GLY A 34 57.59 -52.42 22.11
N LEU A 35 57.72 -53.74 22.13
CA LEU A 35 57.80 -54.62 23.33
C LEU A 35 56.58 -54.83 24.28
N PHE A 36 56.38 -56.15 24.52
CA PHE A 36 55.82 -56.87 25.68
C PHE A 36 54.32 -57.21 25.79
N SER A 37 54.11 -58.55 25.74
CA SER A 37 53.37 -59.40 26.70
C SER A 37 51.86 -59.63 26.57
N THR A 38 51.54 -60.82 26.04
CA THR A 38 50.71 -61.90 26.63
C THR A 38 49.30 -61.60 27.16
N GLN A 39 48.32 -62.11 26.38
CA GLN A 39 47.33 -63.14 26.77
C GLN A 39 46.04 -62.79 27.56
N HIS A 40 44.96 -63.40 27.05
CA HIS A 40 43.70 -63.82 27.67
C HIS A 40 42.54 -62.81 27.84
N ARG A 41 41.53 -62.90 26.95
CA ARG A 41 40.30 -63.70 27.18
C ARG A 41 39.33 -63.61 25.99
N VAL A 42 38.73 -64.75 25.67
CA VAL A 42 37.61 -64.90 24.71
C VAL A 42 36.30 -64.93 25.49
N ALA A 43 35.30 -64.16 25.04
CA ALA A 43 33.85 -64.44 24.98
C ALA A 43 33.01 -63.14 25.15
N PRO A 44 31.75 -63.06 24.66
CA PRO A 44 31.22 -63.51 23.38
C PRO A 44 30.56 -62.34 22.59
N LEU A 45 30.45 -62.49 21.26
CA LEU A 45 29.64 -61.63 20.40
C LEU A 45 28.14 -61.80 20.74
N ASN A 46 27.44 -60.80 21.30
CA ASN A 46 26.00 -60.62 21.02
C ASN A 46 25.27 -59.34 21.51
N THR A 47 25.93 -58.21 21.78
CA THR A 47 25.20 -56.97 22.18
C THR A 47 25.44 -55.74 21.30
N SER A 48 26.51 -55.73 20.49
CA SER A 48 26.84 -54.56 19.66
C SER A 48 26.01 -54.45 18.37
N PHE A 49 25.55 -55.57 17.79
CA PHE A 49 24.82 -55.54 16.51
C PHE A 49 23.39 -54.98 16.64
N ILE A 50 22.71 -55.19 17.78
CA ILE A 50 21.32 -54.74 18.00
C ILE A 50 21.26 -53.22 18.29
N MET A 51 22.26 -52.67 18.99
CA MET A 51 22.34 -51.23 19.27
C MET A 51 22.71 -50.39 18.04
N ILE A 52 23.56 -50.91 17.14
CA ILE A 52 23.94 -50.20 15.90
C ILE A 52 22.76 -50.13 14.93
N HIS A 53 21.98 -51.21 14.81
CA HIS A 53 20.84 -51.27 13.91
C HIS A 53 19.66 -50.38 14.35
N THR A 54 19.46 -50.22 15.66
CA THR A 54 18.43 -49.33 16.24
C THR A 54 18.81 -47.85 16.12
N ASN A 55 20.09 -47.51 16.27
CA ASN A 55 20.58 -46.14 16.03
C ASN A 55 20.51 -45.74 14.56
N LEU A 56 20.82 -46.66 13.64
CA LEU A 56 20.71 -46.43 12.19
C LEU A 56 19.26 -46.29 11.74
N LYS A 57 18.34 -47.12 12.26
CA LYS A 57 16.89 -47.00 11.98
C LYS A 57 16.30 -45.70 12.52
N LYS A 58 16.71 -45.24 13.72
CA LYS A 58 16.27 -43.94 14.27
C LYS A 58 16.78 -42.75 13.46
N LYS A 59 18.06 -42.77 13.05
CA LYS A 59 18.63 -41.73 12.17
C LYS A 59 17.97 -41.71 10.80
N PHE A 60 17.71 -42.88 10.21
CA PHE A 60 16.98 -42.98 8.94
C PHE A 60 15.54 -42.47 9.07
N SER A 61 14.84 -42.82 10.16
CA SER A 61 13.49 -42.31 10.45
C SER A 61 13.45 -40.79 10.60
N CYS A 62 14.41 -40.18 11.31
CA CYS A 62 14.51 -38.72 11.42
C CYS A 62 14.80 -38.05 10.06
N CYS A 63 15.67 -38.63 9.22
CA CYS A 63 15.94 -38.10 7.88
C CYS A 63 14.71 -38.18 6.97
N VAL A 64 13.95 -39.28 7.04
CA VAL A 64 12.70 -39.42 6.29
C VAL A 64 11.65 -38.43 6.78
N LEU A 65 11.52 -38.21 8.09
CA LEU A 65 10.61 -37.21 8.64
C LEU A 65 10.99 -35.78 8.23
N ALA A 66 12.28 -35.42 8.28
CA ALA A 66 12.75 -34.12 7.83
C ALA A 66 12.51 -33.89 6.32
N PHE A 67 12.73 -34.94 5.51
CA PHE A 67 12.45 -34.90 4.08
C PHE A 67 10.95 -34.73 3.78
N LEU A 68 10.08 -35.47 4.50
CA LEU A 68 8.62 -35.33 4.37
C LEU A 68 8.16 -33.93 4.79
N LEU A 69 8.71 -33.37 5.87
CA LEU A 69 8.37 -32.03 6.33
C LEU A 69 8.81 -30.95 5.32
N PHE A 70 10.01 -31.11 4.73
CA PHE A 70 10.49 -30.26 3.65
C PHE A 70 9.63 -30.39 2.38
N ALA A 71 9.25 -31.61 2.01
CA ALA A 71 8.36 -31.87 0.87
C ALA A 71 6.98 -31.24 1.08
N VAL A 72 6.40 -31.33 2.29
CA VAL A 72 5.14 -30.68 2.64
C VAL A 72 5.26 -29.16 2.56
N ILE A 73 6.36 -28.57 3.04
CA ILE A 73 6.62 -27.12 2.92
C ILE A 73 6.77 -26.71 1.44
N CYS A 74 7.47 -27.49 0.64
CA CYS A 74 7.62 -27.26 -0.80
C CYS A 74 6.27 -27.35 -1.53
N VAL A 75 5.47 -28.38 -1.24
CA VAL A 75 4.13 -28.56 -1.82
C VAL A 75 3.18 -27.46 -1.34
N TRP A 76 3.27 -27.02 -0.09
CA TRP A 76 2.47 -25.90 0.43
C TRP A 76 2.86 -24.57 -0.23
N LYS A 77 4.16 -24.34 -0.45
CA LYS A 77 4.69 -23.16 -1.15
C LYS A 77 4.33 -23.17 -2.64
N GLU A 78 4.36 -24.33 -3.28
CA GLU A 78 3.87 -24.57 -4.65
C GLU A 78 2.35 -24.38 -4.74
N LYS A 79 1.56 -24.88 -3.79
CA LYS A 79 0.10 -24.70 -3.75
C LYS A 79 -0.28 -23.22 -3.55
N LYS A 80 0.50 -22.48 -2.76
CA LYS A 80 0.32 -21.02 -2.58
C LYS A 80 0.69 -20.23 -3.85
N LYS A 81 1.72 -20.66 -4.59
CA LYS A 81 2.05 -20.12 -5.92
C LYS A 81 1.02 -20.51 -6.97
N GLY A 82 0.55 -21.75 -6.97
CA GLY A 82 -0.47 -22.29 -7.87
C GLY A 82 -1.81 -21.59 -7.68
N SER A 83 -2.25 -21.33 -6.45
CA SER A 83 -3.47 -20.55 -6.17
C SER A 83 -3.38 -19.11 -6.68
N TYR A 84 -2.19 -18.51 -6.69
CA TYR A 84 -1.96 -17.18 -7.27
C TYR A 84 -1.95 -17.21 -8.81
N TYR A 85 -1.33 -18.23 -9.41
CA TYR A 85 -1.29 -18.41 -10.86
C TYR A 85 -2.64 -18.85 -11.45
N ASP A 86 -3.41 -19.69 -10.75
CA ASP A 86 -4.76 -20.10 -11.16
C ASP A 86 -5.75 -18.94 -11.07
N SER A 87 -5.59 -18.06 -10.08
CA SER A 87 -6.32 -16.78 -10.03
C SER A 87 -6.02 -15.92 -11.27
N LEU A 88 -4.74 -15.83 -11.67
CA LEU A 88 -4.31 -15.09 -12.86
C LEU A 88 -4.79 -15.75 -14.18
N LYS A 89 -4.85 -17.09 -14.21
CA LYS A 89 -5.21 -17.88 -15.41
C LYS A 89 -6.72 -17.94 -15.61
N LEU A 90 -7.51 -17.96 -14.54
CA LEU A 90 -8.97 -17.80 -14.58
C LEU A 90 -9.32 -16.40 -15.13
N GLN A 91 -8.62 -15.36 -14.66
CA GLN A 91 -8.73 -13.98 -15.13
C GLN A 91 -8.37 -13.83 -16.63
N THR A 92 -7.44 -14.66 -17.15
CA THR A 92 -7.04 -14.64 -18.57
C THR A 92 -8.01 -15.41 -19.48
N LYS A 93 -8.64 -16.49 -18.98
CA LYS A 93 -9.64 -17.26 -19.74
C LYS A 93 -10.98 -16.52 -19.87
N GLU A 94 -11.43 -15.83 -18.82
CA GLU A 94 -12.62 -14.97 -18.90
C GLU A 94 -12.39 -13.78 -19.85
N PHE A 95 -11.16 -13.25 -19.91
CA PHE A 95 -10.77 -12.17 -20.82
C PHE A 95 -10.87 -12.54 -22.31
N GLN A 96 -10.65 -13.81 -22.68
CA GLN A 96 -10.86 -14.26 -24.07
C GLN A 96 -12.34 -14.41 -24.42
N MET A 97 -13.20 -14.72 -23.45
CA MET A 97 -14.64 -14.84 -23.64
C MET A 97 -15.31 -13.46 -23.84
N VAL A 98 -14.87 -12.43 -23.12
CA VAL A 98 -15.37 -11.05 -23.26
C VAL A 98 -14.94 -10.40 -24.59
N ARG A 99 -13.71 -10.66 -25.06
CA ARG A 99 -13.26 -10.23 -26.40
C ARG A 99 -14.07 -10.84 -27.55
N GLY A 100 -14.67 -12.01 -27.34
CA GLY A 100 -15.56 -12.65 -28.31
C GLY A 100 -16.91 -11.94 -28.44
N LEU A 101 -17.42 -11.41 -27.33
CA LEU A 101 -18.73 -10.73 -27.26
C LEU A 101 -18.67 -9.29 -27.80
N GLU A 102 -17.54 -8.57 -27.61
CA GLU A 102 -17.37 -7.21 -28.15
C GLU A 102 -17.29 -7.16 -29.69
N LYS A 103 -16.84 -8.25 -30.33
CA LYS A 103 -16.83 -8.34 -31.81
C LYS A 103 -18.24 -8.49 -32.42
N GLN A 104 -19.23 -8.93 -31.66
CA GLN A 104 -20.61 -9.05 -32.15
C GLN A 104 -21.40 -7.73 -32.01
N ALA A 105 -21.04 -6.88 -31.04
CA ALA A 105 -21.72 -5.60 -30.81
C ALA A 105 -21.32 -4.49 -31.80
N ALA A 106 -20.18 -4.61 -32.48
CA ALA A 106 -19.64 -3.58 -33.38
C ALA A 106 -20.26 -3.56 -34.80
N THR A 107 -21.28 -4.38 -35.08
CA THR A 107 -21.84 -4.54 -36.44
C THR A 107 -23.25 -3.95 -36.63
N LEU A 108 -23.79 -3.23 -35.64
CA LEU A 108 -25.15 -2.68 -35.69
C LEU A 108 -25.19 -1.24 -35.15
N SER A 109 -24.70 -0.27 -35.94
CA SER A 109 -25.28 1.08 -35.97
C SER A 109 -24.66 1.91 -37.10
N SER A 110 -25.36 1.99 -38.22
CA SER A 110 -25.09 2.97 -39.28
C SER A 110 -26.33 3.06 -40.15
N THR A 111 -27.25 3.98 -39.87
CA THR A 111 -27.91 4.80 -40.91
C THR A 111 -28.89 5.86 -40.34
N GLN A 112 -28.89 7.00 -41.05
CA GLN A 112 -29.99 7.95 -41.32
C GLN A 112 -30.07 9.27 -40.52
N ASN A 113 -29.82 10.35 -41.27
CA ASN A 113 -30.23 11.74 -41.03
C ASN A 113 -31.68 11.98 -41.50
N PRO A 114 -32.36 13.03 -41.01
CA PRO A 114 -33.33 13.77 -41.81
C PRO A 114 -33.18 15.32 -41.74
N PRO A 115 -33.90 16.09 -42.59
CA PRO A 115 -33.44 17.39 -43.07
C PRO A 115 -34.02 18.62 -42.35
N ARG A 116 -33.37 19.74 -42.67
CA ARG A 116 -33.63 21.14 -42.30
C ARG A 116 -34.99 21.65 -42.80
N ALA A 117 -35.76 22.29 -41.93
CA ALA A 117 -36.81 23.24 -42.32
C ALA A 117 -36.83 24.42 -41.34
N SER A 118 -36.78 25.62 -41.91
CA SER A 118 -36.79 26.93 -41.28
C SER A 118 -38.22 27.47 -41.17
N GLN A 119 -38.60 28.02 -40.02
CA GLN A 119 -39.65 29.04 -39.91
C GLN A 119 -39.50 29.82 -38.58
N ALA A 120 -39.60 31.14 -38.70
CA ALA A 120 -39.58 32.12 -37.61
C ALA A 120 -41.02 32.56 -37.29
N LEU A 121 -41.36 32.71 -36.01
CA LEU A 121 -42.07 33.87 -35.42
C LEU A 121 -42.41 33.65 -33.93
N GLY A 122 -42.32 34.73 -33.14
CA GLY A 122 -43.22 34.98 -32.01
C GLY A 122 -42.72 34.64 -30.60
N SER A 123 -42.14 35.62 -29.90
CA SER A 123 -42.11 35.64 -28.43
C SER A 123 -43.49 36.00 -27.86
N PRO A 124 -43.85 35.40 -26.72
CA PRO A 124 -44.18 36.22 -25.56
C PRO A 124 -43.40 35.80 -24.31
N ARG A 125 -43.02 36.80 -23.51
CA ARG A 125 -42.37 36.63 -22.20
C ARG A 125 -43.30 35.85 -21.25
N GLY A 126 -42.91 34.61 -20.92
CA GLY A 126 -43.44 33.84 -19.80
C GLY A 126 -42.54 33.97 -18.56
N PRO A 127 -43.06 33.65 -17.36
CA PRO A 127 -42.39 33.93 -16.09
C PRO A 127 -41.10 33.12 -15.96
N VAL A 128 -40.11 33.70 -15.27
CA VAL A 128 -38.81 33.11 -14.96
C VAL A 128 -39.02 31.72 -14.36
N LYS A 129 -38.81 30.66 -15.17
CA LYS A 129 -38.70 29.29 -14.68
C LYS A 129 -37.52 29.29 -13.70
N ALA A 130 -37.80 28.94 -12.44
CA ALA A 130 -36.79 28.55 -11.48
C ALA A 130 -35.81 27.60 -12.20
N LYS A 131 -34.51 27.88 -12.13
CA LYS A 131 -33.48 26.97 -12.61
C LYS A 131 -33.80 25.59 -12.05
N SER A 132 -34.08 24.64 -12.93
CA SER A 132 -34.05 23.22 -12.59
C SER A 132 -32.73 22.99 -11.86
N GLU A 133 -32.76 22.61 -10.59
CA GLU A 133 -31.57 22.12 -9.90
C GLU A 133 -30.98 21.03 -10.78
N ALA A 134 -29.70 21.18 -11.14
CA ALA A 134 -29.03 20.19 -11.95
C ALA A 134 -28.93 18.91 -11.12
N SER A 135 -29.60 17.83 -11.55
CA SER A 135 -29.48 16.54 -10.88
C SER A 135 -28.16 15.89 -11.31
N PHE A 136 -27.13 16.00 -10.47
CA PHE A 136 -25.86 15.32 -10.65
C PHE A 136 -25.44 14.59 -9.36
N GLN A 137 -24.72 13.48 -9.51
CA GLN A 137 -24.30 12.65 -8.37
C GLN A 137 -22.86 12.94 -7.99
N VAL A 138 -22.63 13.23 -6.71
CA VAL A 138 -21.31 13.30 -6.08
C VAL A 138 -21.16 12.19 -5.04
N TRP A 139 -20.01 12.13 -4.36
CA TRP A 139 -19.79 11.13 -3.31
C TRP A 139 -20.86 11.22 -2.22
N ASN A 140 -21.49 10.08 -1.91
CA ASN A 140 -22.42 9.97 -0.80
C ASN A 140 -21.64 9.80 0.51
N LYS A 141 -21.77 10.76 1.43
CA LYS A 141 -21.09 10.76 2.74
C LYS A 141 -21.52 9.61 3.66
N ASP A 142 -22.66 8.98 3.38
CA ASP A 142 -23.20 7.87 4.18
C ASP A 142 -22.96 6.51 3.49
N SER A 143 -21.95 6.42 2.61
CA SER A 143 -21.62 5.16 1.93
C SER A 143 -21.16 4.09 2.92
N SER A 144 -21.65 2.87 2.72
CA SER A 144 -21.34 1.68 3.54
C SER A 144 -20.93 0.51 2.66
N SER A 145 -20.52 -0.59 3.29
CA SER A 145 -20.23 -1.88 2.67
C SER A 145 -21.39 -2.35 1.79
N LYS A 146 -22.64 -2.05 2.17
CA LYS A 146 -23.84 -2.38 1.37
C LYS A 146 -23.89 -1.66 0.02
N ASN A 147 -23.21 -0.51 -0.11
CA ASN A 147 -23.12 0.24 -1.36
C ASN A 147 -21.97 -0.26 -2.27
N LEU A 148 -21.10 -1.14 -1.79
CA LEU A 148 -20.03 -1.74 -2.59
C LEU A 148 -20.54 -2.85 -3.50
N ILE A 149 -19.84 -3.08 -4.62
CA ILE A 149 -20.09 -4.26 -5.46
C ILE A 149 -19.79 -5.56 -4.69
N PRO A 150 -20.46 -6.70 -5.00
CA PRO A 150 -20.30 -7.95 -4.24
C PRO A 150 -18.85 -8.44 -4.10
N ARG A 151 -18.02 -8.23 -5.14
CA ARG A 151 -16.58 -8.52 -5.10
C ARG A 151 -15.88 -7.77 -3.96
N LEU A 152 -16.11 -6.46 -3.85
CA LEU A 152 -15.45 -5.62 -2.84
C LEU A 152 -16.03 -5.86 -1.44
N GLN A 153 -17.33 -6.17 -1.32
CA GLN A 153 -17.92 -6.61 -0.05
C GLN A 153 -17.22 -7.86 0.50
N LYS A 154 -16.93 -8.84 -0.37
CA LYS A 154 -16.18 -10.05 0.02
C LYS A 154 -14.75 -9.71 0.45
N ILE A 155 -14.10 -8.80 -0.26
CA ILE A 155 -12.74 -8.34 0.09
C ILE A 155 -12.72 -7.63 1.45
N TRP A 156 -13.67 -6.73 1.72
CA TRP A 156 -13.83 -6.08 3.01
C TRP A 156 -13.99 -7.10 4.16
N ARG A 157 -14.89 -8.08 4.01
CA ARG A 157 -15.05 -9.18 4.99
C ARG A 157 -13.77 -9.99 5.19
N ASN A 158 -13.02 -10.26 4.11
CA ASN A 158 -11.78 -11.01 4.21
C ASN A 158 -10.71 -10.24 5.01
N TYR A 159 -10.59 -8.92 4.82
CA TYR A 159 -9.64 -8.11 5.59
C TYR A 159 -10.02 -8.01 7.06
N LEU A 160 -11.32 -7.86 7.37
CA LEU A 160 -11.82 -7.96 8.75
C LEU A 160 -11.40 -9.28 9.41
N ASN A 161 -11.64 -10.40 8.74
CA ASN A 161 -11.29 -11.73 9.25
C ASN A 161 -9.78 -11.95 9.39
N MET A 162 -8.98 -11.38 8.49
CA MET A 162 -7.53 -11.51 8.53
C MET A 162 -6.90 -10.76 9.70
N ASN A 163 -7.41 -9.58 10.04
CA ASN A 163 -6.92 -8.69 11.10
C ASN A 163 -5.38 -8.69 11.23
N LYS A 164 -4.70 -8.42 10.11
CA LYS A 164 -3.24 -8.57 9.98
C LYS A 164 -2.47 -7.83 11.07
N TYR A 165 -2.95 -6.65 11.45
CA TYR A 165 -2.29 -5.75 12.40
C TYR A 165 -2.80 -5.87 13.83
N LYS A 166 -3.59 -6.90 14.14
CA LYS A 166 -4.11 -7.20 15.48
C LYS A 166 -4.90 -6.04 16.09
N VAL A 167 -5.68 -5.36 15.26
CA VAL A 167 -6.56 -4.27 15.67
C VAL A 167 -7.59 -4.81 16.65
N SER A 168 -7.70 -4.13 17.80
CA SER A 168 -8.79 -4.33 18.75
C SER A 168 -9.26 -2.97 19.19
N TYR A 169 -10.23 -2.43 18.47
CA TYR A 169 -10.77 -1.11 18.74
C TYR A 169 -11.52 -1.10 20.08
N LYS A 170 -11.16 -0.15 20.94
CA LYS A 170 -11.72 0.04 22.30
C LYS A 170 -12.25 1.47 22.52
N GLY A 171 -12.27 2.28 21.46
CA GLY A 171 -12.82 3.63 21.51
C GLY A 171 -14.36 3.64 21.57
N PRO A 172 -14.98 4.83 21.47
CA PRO A 172 -16.43 4.96 21.40
C PRO A 172 -17.01 4.12 20.25
N GLY A 173 -18.18 3.51 20.47
CA GLY A 173 -18.78 2.58 19.50
C GLY A 173 -18.98 3.21 18.11
N PRO A 174 -18.93 2.41 17.03
CA PRO A 174 -19.02 2.92 15.66
C PRO A 174 -20.31 3.70 15.40
N GLY A 175 -20.20 4.80 14.65
CA GLY A 175 -21.30 5.61 14.18
C GLY A 175 -21.54 6.90 14.99
N VAL A 176 -20.52 7.38 15.71
CA VAL A 176 -20.60 8.68 16.40
C VAL A 176 -20.76 9.79 15.37
N LYS A 177 -21.75 10.67 15.60
CA LYS A 177 -22.02 11.81 14.72
C LYS A 177 -21.36 13.06 15.28
N PHE A 178 -20.45 13.63 14.50
CA PHE A 178 -19.87 14.94 14.75
C PHE A 178 -20.45 15.98 13.79
N SER A 179 -20.47 17.25 14.21
CA SER A 179 -20.52 18.35 13.23
C SER A 179 -19.17 18.44 12.50
N ALA A 180 -19.14 19.09 11.34
CA ALA A 180 -17.90 19.25 10.60
C ALA A 180 -16.85 19.99 11.44
N GLU A 181 -17.24 21.03 12.18
CA GLU A 181 -16.35 21.81 13.05
C GLU A 181 -15.82 20.96 14.21
N ALA A 182 -16.69 20.21 14.88
CA ALA A 182 -16.29 19.34 15.99
C ALA A 182 -15.34 18.24 15.53
N LEU A 183 -15.58 17.66 14.35
CA LEU A 183 -14.71 16.63 13.77
C LEU A 183 -13.35 17.19 13.34
N HIS A 184 -13.31 18.41 12.80
CA HIS A 184 -12.04 19.10 12.51
C HIS A 184 -11.20 19.29 13.78
N CYS A 185 -11.82 19.73 14.87
CA CYS A 185 -11.17 19.89 16.17
C CYS A 185 -10.68 18.54 16.72
N HIS A 186 -11.53 17.52 16.63
CA HIS A 186 -11.19 16.19 17.08
C HIS A 186 -9.97 15.62 16.33
N LEU A 187 -9.93 15.77 15.00
CA LEU A 187 -8.78 15.40 14.17
C LEU A 187 -7.50 16.16 14.56
N ARG A 188 -7.58 17.48 14.79
CA ARG A 188 -6.43 18.30 15.19
C ARG A 188 -5.83 17.83 16.52
N ASP A 189 -6.69 17.53 17.48
CA ASP A 189 -6.28 17.31 18.87
C ASP A 189 -5.88 15.85 19.15
N HIS A 190 -6.37 14.90 18.36
CA HIS A 190 -6.17 13.46 18.61
C HIS A 190 -5.30 12.75 17.57
N VAL A 191 -4.91 13.42 16.47
CA VAL A 191 -3.97 12.86 15.47
C VAL A 191 -2.66 13.63 15.50
N ASN A 192 -1.61 12.99 16.01
CA ASN A 192 -0.31 13.61 16.14
C ASN A 192 0.52 13.46 14.85
N VAL A 193 0.47 14.49 14.01
CA VAL A 193 1.33 14.57 12.82
C VAL A 193 2.77 14.92 13.22
N SER A 194 3.56 13.88 13.45
CA SER A 194 4.98 13.96 13.81
C SER A 194 5.81 12.93 13.06
N MET A 195 7.09 13.25 12.89
CA MET A 195 8.07 12.38 12.25
C MET A 195 8.95 11.74 13.32
N VAL A 196 9.58 10.61 13.00
CA VAL A 196 10.64 10.03 13.84
C VAL A 196 11.79 11.04 13.94
N GLU A 197 12.22 11.29 15.18
CA GLU A 197 13.30 12.22 15.51
C GLU A 197 14.51 11.45 16.06
N ALA A 198 15.69 12.07 16.04
CA ALA A 198 16.92 11.46 16.53
C ALA A 198 16.90 11.17 18.05
N THR A 199 15.91 11.68 18.78
CA THR A 199 15.68 11.39 20.20
C THR A 199 14.83 10.13 20.42
N ASP A 200 14.13 9.63 19.40
CA ASP A 200 13.30 8.44 19.51
C ASP A 200 14.20 7.18 19.47
N PHE A 201 14.18 6.34 20.51
CA PHE A 201 14.89 5.05 20.46
C PHE A 201 14.24 4.10 19.43
N PRO A 202 15.00 3.38 18.57
CA PRO A 202 16.47 3.24 18.55
C PRO A 202 17.20 4.17 17.56
N PHE A 203 16.54 5.22 17.05
CA PHE A 203 17.13 6.18 16.12
C PHE A 203 18.15 7.13 16.77
N ASN A 204 18.28 7.09 18.09
CA ASN A 204 19.32 7.76 18.87
C ASN A 204 20.63 6.95 18.98
N THR A 205 20.71 5.77 18.37
CA THR A 205 21.91 4.91 18.42
C THR A 205 22.94 5.32 17.36
N SER A 206 24.19 4.88 17.52
CA SER A 206 25.29 5.16 16.58
C SER A 206 25.03 4.64 15.16
N GLU A 207 24.23 3.60 15.00
CA GLU A 207 23.83 3.04 13.69
C GLU A 207 22.95 4.00 12.87
N TRP A 208 22.30 4.94 13.55
CA TRP A 208 21.38 5.93 12.98
C TRP A 208 21.95 7.36 12.95
N GLU A 209 23.15 7.55 13.47
CA GLU A 209 23.79 8.87 13.54
C GLU A 209 23.89 9.51 12.14
N GLY A 210 23.36 10.73 12.01
CA GLY A 210 23.39 11.52 10.78
C GLY A 210 22.41 11.12 9.68
N PHE A 211 21.58 10.07 9.86
CA PHE A 211 20.64 9.65 8.81
C PHE A 211 19.32 10.42 8.81
N LEU A 212 18.77 10.75 9.98
CA LEU A 212 17.53 11.53 10.08
C LEU A 212 17.80 13.03 9.84
N PRO A 213 16.85 13.77 9.23
CA PRO A 213 16.95 15.23 9.13
C PRO A 213 17.09 15.87 10.52
N LYS A 214 17.98 16.86 10.65
CA LYS A 214 18.20 17.59 11.90
C LYS A 214 17.04 18.52 12.28
N GLU A 215 16.42 19.12 11.27
CA GLU A 215 15.33 20.08 11.46
C GLU A 215 13.97 19.38 11.35
N ASN A 216 13.05 19.79 12.22
CA ASN A 216 11.66 19.33 12.17
C ASN A 216 11.03 19.68 10.81
N ILE A 217 10.14 18.82 10.31
CA ILE A 217 9.45 19.04 9.03
C ILE A 217 8.72 20.39 8.99
N ARG A 218 8.15 20.85 10.12
CA ARG A 218 7.44 22.14 10.21
C ARG A 218 8.36 23.35 10.00
N THR A 219 9.68 23.18 10.12
CA THR A 219 10.68 24.21 9.81
C THR A 219 11.05 24.21 8.33
N LYS A 220 11.01 23.04 7.67
CA LYS A 220 11.34 22.87 6.24
C LYS A 220 10.13 23.03 5.31
N ALA A 221 8.92 22.81 5.83
CA ALA A 221 7.68 22.78 5.08
C ALA A 221 6.65 23.75 5.66
N GLY A 222 6.32 24.79 4.90
CA GLY A 222 5.33 25.79 5.27
C GLY A 222 5.78 26.72 6.41
N PRO A 223 4.82 27.34 7.13
CA PRO A 223 3.38 27.24 6.89
C PRO A 223 3.00 27.91 5.56
N TRP A 224 2.18 27.22 4.77
CA TRP A 224 1.71 27.70 3.46
C TRP A 224 0.26 28.21 3.54
N GLY A 225 -0.14 29.03 2.57
CA GLY A 225 -1.53 29.48 2.43
C GLY A 225 -2.39 28.39 1.79
N ARG A 226 -2.27 28.23 0.48
CA ARG A 226 -3.06 27.27 -0.32
C ARG A 226 -2.20 26.11 -0.76
N CYS A 227 -2.66 24.90 -0.49
CA CYS A 227 -1.96 23.67 -0.85
C CYS A 227 -2.84 22.74 -1.68
N ALA A 228 -2.23 21.96 -2.56
CA ALA A 228 -2.90 20.91 -3.32
C ALA A 228 -2.46 19.52 -2.88
N VAL A 229 -3.41 18.62 -2.66
CA VAL A 229 -3.19 17.18 -2.58
C VAL A 229 -3.68 16.56 -3.88
N VAL A 230 -2.76 15.98 -4.66
CA VAL A 230 -3.08 15.36 -5.95
C VAL A 230 -3.15 13.85 -5.75
N SER A 231 -4.34 13.26 -5.86
CA SER A 231 -4.49 11.80 -5.80
C SER A 231 -3.73 11.14 -6.97
N SER A 232 -3.64 9.81 -6.97
CA SER A 232 -3.06 9.08 -8.11
C SER A 232 -4.11 8.56 -9.09
N ALA A 233 -5.40 8.89 -8.91
CA ALA A 233 -6.51 8.24 -9.58
C ALA A 233 -6.48 8.39 -11.11
N GLY A 234 -7.00 7.38 -11.83
CA GLY A 234 -7.15 7.43 -13.28
C GLY A 234 -8.06 8.55 -13.80
N SER A 235 -8.97 9.05 -12.95
CA SER A 235 -9.90 10.14 -13.27
C SER A 235 -9.23 11.51 -13.44
N LEU A 236 -7.95 11.64 -13.09
CA LEU A 236 -7.14 12.82 -13.41
C LEU A 236 -6.86 12.94 -14.92
N LYS A 237 -6.91 11.85 -15.67
CA LYS A 237 -6.61 11.87 -17.11
C LYS A 237 -7.62 12.74 -17.86
N SER A 238 -7.10 13.62 -18.72
CA SER A 238 -7.87 14.62 -19.48
C SER A 238 -8.68 15.59 -18.62
N SER A 239 -8.29 15.77 -17.35
CA SER A 239 -8.96 16.71 -16.43
C SER A 239 -8.55 18.16 -16.69
N GLN A 240 -7.36 18.39 -17.28
CA GLN A 240 -6.78 19.71 -17.51
C GLN A 240 -6.56 20.53 -16.22
N LEU A 241 -6.47 19.87 -15.06
CA LEU A 241 -6.30 20.52 -13.76
C LEU A 241 -4.88 21.05 -13.52
N GLY A 242 -3.93 20.80 -14.41
CA GLY A 242 -2.52 21.03 -14.13
C GLY A 242 -2.15 22.47 -13.78
N ARG A 243 -2.77 23.46 -14.44
CA ARG A 243 -2.57 24.88 -14.10
C ARG A 243 -3.15 25.23 -12.73
N GLU A 244 -4.38 24.82 -12.46
CA GLU A 244 -5.03 25.06 -11.17
C GLU A 244 -4.22 24.42 -10.02
N ILE A 245 -3.71 23.21 -10.22
CA ILE A 245 -2.83 22.53 -9.24
C ILE A 245 -1.54 23.35 -9.01
N ASP A 246 -0.88 23.81 -10.07
CA ASP A 246 0.39 24.55 -9.96
C ASP A 246 0.23 25.97 -9.36
N ASP A 247 -0.98 26.52 -9.33
CA ASP A 247 -1.31 27.81 -8.68
C ASP A 247 -1.31 27.75 -7.13
N HIS A 248 -1.04 26.59 -6.53
CA HIS A 248 -0.92 26.42 -5.07
C HIS A 248 0.52 26.66 -4.61
N ASP A 249 0.70 27.10 -3.36
CA ASP A 249 2.01 27.32 -2.75
C ASP A 249 2.82 26.01 -2.68
N ALA A 250 2.15 24.91 -2.31
CA ALA A 250 2.73 23.59 -2.20
C ALA A 250 1.83 22.49 -2.77
N VAL A 251 2.46 21.48 -3.37
CA VAL A 251 1.77 20.32 -3.97
C VAL A 251 2.29 19.02 -3.35
N LEU A 252 1.38 18.22 -2.79
CA LEU A 252 1.66 16.87 -2.29
C LEU A 252 1.26 15.80 -3.30
N ARG A 253 2.16 14.85 -3.54
CA ARG A 253 1.96 13.68 -4.42
C ARG A 253 2.29 12.37 -3.71
N PHE A 254 1.90 11.25 -4.32
CA PHE A 254 2.03 9.93 -3.69
C PHE A 254 2.91 8.96 -4.48
N ASN A 255 3.71 8.18 -3.76
CA ASN A 255 4.47 7.05 -4.30
C ASN A 255 5.25 7.45 -5.57
N GLY A 256 5.21 6.63 -6.62
CA GLY A 256 5.84 6.90 -7.91
C GLY A 256 4.97 7.63 -8.92
N ALA A 257 3.97 8.42 -8.48
CA ALA A 257 3.10 9.19 -9.37
C ALA A 257 3.92 10.27 -10.12
N PRO A 258 4.08 10.16 -11.46
CA PRO A 258 4.94 11.04 -12.24
C PRO A 258 4.22 12.32 -12.67
N THR A 259 4.98 13.39 -12.92
CA THR A 259 4.49 14.63 -13.56
C THR A 259 4.79 14.65 -15.06
N ALA A 260 5.95 14.12 -15.46
CA ALA A 260 6.37 14.05 -16.85
C ALA A 260 5.37 13.27 -17.72
N SER A 261 5.00 13.85 -18.86
CA SER A 261 3.96 13.38 -19.81
C SER A 261 2.51 13.56 -19.34
N PHE A 262 2.28 14.13 -18.15
CA PHE A 262 0.94 14.33 -17.58
C PHE A 262 0.70 15.78 -17.11
N GLN A 263 1.61 16.71 -17.41
CA GLN A 263 1.63 18.06 -16.84
C GLN A 263 0.32 18.83 -17.04
N GLN A 264 -0.35 18.66 -18.18
CA GLN A 264 -1.63 19.32 -18.44
C GLN A 264 -2.72 18.90 -17.44
N ASP A 265 -2.68 17.65 -16.99
CA ASP A 265 -3.69 17.07 -16.11
C ASP A 265 -3.30 17.16 -14.63
N VAL A 266 -2.02 16.98 -14.32
CA VAL A 266 -1.57 16.81 -12.93
C VAL A 266 -0.63 17.92 -12.45
N GLY A 267 -0.25 18.86 -13.30
CA GLY A 267 0.68 19.93 -12.99
C GLY A 267 2.15 19.47 -13.04
N THR A 268 3.04 20.38 -12.69
CA THR A 268 4.49 20.21 -12.77
C THR A 268 5.17 20.18 -11.40
N LYS A 269 4.59 20.84 -10.41
CA LYS A 269 5.20 21.05 -9.09
C LYS A 269 5.09 19.80 -8.21
N THR A 270 6.17 19.43 -7.51
CA THR A 270 6.15 18.48 -6.39
C THR A 270 6.89 19.09 -5.20
N THR A 271 6.16 19.46 -4.14
CA THR A 271 6.76 20.02 -2.92
C THR A 271 6.96 18.96 -1.84
N ILE A 272 5.99 18.07 -1.68
CA ILE A 272 6.06 16.93 -0.76
C ILE A 272 5.67 15.66 -1.53
N ARG A 273 6.38 14.56 -1.27
CA ARG A 273 6.02 13.23 -1.77
C ARG A 273 5.93 12.23 -0.62
N LEU A 274 4.72 11.74 -0.39
CA LEU A 274 4.45 10.69 0.60
C LEU A 274 4.51 9.31 -0.06
N MET A 275 5.33 8.42 0.48
CA MET A 275 5.55 7.07 -0.06
C MET A 275 5.31 6.02 1.01
N ASN A 276 4.74 4.88 0.63
CA ASN A 276 4.71 3.73 1.52
C ASN A 276 6.07 3.01 1.55
N SER A 277 6.32 2.28 2.63
CA SER A 277 7.52 1.47 2.84
C SER A 277 7.69 0.34 1.82
N GLN A 278 6.59 -0.21 1.29
CA GLN A 278 6.62 -1.22 0.23
C GLN A 278 7.37 -0.71 -1.00
N LEU A 279 7.07 0.52 -1.45
CA LEU A 279 7.76 1.15 -2.58
C LEU A 279 9.24 1.31 -2.27
N VAL A 280 9.58 1.92 -1.13
CA VAL A 280 10.99 2.15 -0.74
C VAL A 280 11.77 0.83 -0.64
N THR A 281 11.12 -0.26 -0.23
CA THR A 281 11.76 -1.58 -0.07
C THR A 281 11.90 -2.34 -1.38
N THR A 282 10.90 -2.29 -2.26
CA THR A 282 10.78 -3.26 -3.39
C THR A 282 10.90 -2.63 -4.77
N GLU A 283 10.68 -1.33 -4.94
CA GLU A 283 10.77 -0.66 -6.23
C GLU A 283 12.22 -0.28 -6.53
N GLY A 284 12.89 -1.06 -7.38
CA GLY A 284 14.29 -0.82 -7.75
C GLY A 284 14.54 0.53 -8.45
N ARG A 285 13.50 1.21 -8.93
CA ARG A 285 13.59 2.57 -9.47
C ARG A 285 13.64 3.65 -8.39
N PHE A 286 13.27 3.38 -7.14
CA PHE A 286 13.29 4.39 -6.07
C PHE A 286 14.67 5.04 -5.90
N LEU A 287 15.75 4.24 -5.93
CA LEU A 287 17.13 4.72 -5.80
C LEU A 287 17.74 5.25 -7.12
N LYS A 288 16.97 5.34 -8.21
CA LYS A 288 17.49 5.61 -9.56
C LYS A 288 16.75 6.71 -10.31
N ASP A 289 15.43 6.77 -10.15
CA ASP A 289 14.58 7.67 -10.90
C ASP A 289 14.64 9.08 -10.29
N SER A 290 14.96 10.07 -11.12
CA SER A 290 15.07 11.47 -10.69
C SER A 290 13.77 12.06 -10.18
N LEU A 291 12.62 11.42 -10.46
CA LEU A 291 11.31 11.80 -9.91
C LEU A 291 11.32 11.95 -8.38
N TYR A 292 12.10 11.13 -7.68
CA TYR A 292 12.14 11.15 -6.21
C TYR A 292 13.05 12.26 -5.67
N ASN A 293 13.90 12.87 -6.51
CA ASN A 293 14.88 13.86 -6.09
C ASN A 293 14.28 15.28 -5.92
N GLU A 294 12.98 15.44 -6.19
CA GLU A 294 12.25 16.70 -6.07
C GLU A 294 11.51 16.80 -4.72
N GLY A 295 11.64 17.95 -4.05
CA GLY A 295 10.88 18.28 -2.85
C GLY A 295 11.27 17.48 -1.60
N ILE A 296 10.38 17.49 -0.62
CA ILE A 296 10.52 16.78 0.65
C ILE A 296 9.92 15.38 0.51
N LEU A 297 10.66 14.36 0.95
CA LEU A 297 10.17 12.99 0.98
C LEU A 297 9.67 12.62 2.37
N ILE A 298 8.59 11.82 2.42
CA ILE A 298 8.10 11.20 3.64
C ILE A 298 7.84 9.72 3.34
N VAL A 299 8.40 8.82 4.14
CA VAL A 299 8.05 7.39 4.11
C VAL A 299 7.21 7.03 5.33
N TRP A 300 6.19 6.20 5.14
CA TRP A 300 5.39 5.62 6.22
C TRP A 300 5.28 4.11 6.08
N ASP A 301 5.14 3.40 7.20
CA ASP A 301 5.04 1.94 7.26
C ASP A 301 3.89 1.54 8.20
N PRO A 302 3.03 0.58 7.83
CA PRO A 302 2.05 0.00 8.73
C PRO A 302 2.73 -0.67 9.94
N SER A 303 2.36 -0.28 11.15
CA SER A 303 2.78 -0.97 12.38
C SER A 303 1.68 -1.91 12.88
N VAL A 304 2.01 -2.77 13.85
CA VAL A 304 0.96 -3.42 14.67
C VAL A 304 0.16 -2.32 15.39
N TYR A 305 -1.15 -2.50 15.48
CA TYR A 305 -2.05 -1.54 16.11
C TYR A 305 -1.58 -1.14 17.51
N HIS A 306 -1.52 0.17 17.77
CA HIS A 306 -1.01 0.80 19.01
C HIS A 306 0.43 0.36 19.41
N SER A 307 1.26 -0.03 18.44
CA SER A 307 2.69 -0.28 18.67
C SER A 307 3.45 1.01 18.91
N ASP A 308 4.41 0.97 19.85
CA ASP A 308 5.43 2.00 20.01
C ASP A 308 6.53 1.88 18.93
N ILE A 309 7.38 2.91 18.83
CA ILE A 309 8.50 2.96 17.87
C ILE A 309 9.45 1.77 18.02
N PRO A 310 9.93 1.41 19.23
CA PRO A 310 10.89 0.30 19.38
C PRO A 310 10.33 -1.06 18.91
N LYS A 311 9.07 -1.38 19.24
CA LYS A 311 8.43 -2.63 18.79
C LYS A 311 8.19 -2.63 17.29
N TRP A 312 7.78 -1.49 16.72
CA TRP A 312 7.60 -1.35 15.28
C TRP A 312 8.94 -1.52 14.55
N TYR A 313 10.02 -0.91 15.04
CA TYR A 313 11.35 -1.03 14.46
C TYR A 313 11.84 -2.47 14.37
N GLN A 314 11.50 -3.31 15.35
CA GLN A 314 11.86 -4.73 15.36
C GLN A 314 11.11 -5.57 14.32
N SER A 315 9.91 -5.14 13.92
CA SER A 315 9.04 -5.89 13.00
C SER A 315 8.22 -4.94 12.13
N PRO A 316 8.86 -4.14 11.25
CA PRO A 316 8.15 -3.30 10.29
C PRO A 316 7.40 -4.17 9.28
N ASP A 317 6.36 -3.64 8.63
CA ASP A 317 5.65 -4.39 7.59
C ASP A 317 6.54 -4.62 6.36
N TYR A 318 7.35 -3.62 6.01
CA TYR A 318 8.45 -3.75 5.06
C TYR A 318 9.74 -3.18 5.65
N SER A 319 10.85 -3.91 5.56
CA SER A 319 12.16 -3.48 6.06
C SER A 319 12.82 -2.44 5.15
N PHE A 320 12.31 -1.20 5.15
CA PHE A 320 12.76 -0.12 4.27
C PHE A 320 14.04 0.60 4.74
N PHE A 321 14.50 0.35 5.97
CA PHE A 321 15.56 1.12 6.63
C PHE A 321 16.88 1.18 5.83
N GLU A 322 17.32 0.07 5.24
CA GLU A 322 18.56 0.05 4.43
C GLU A 322 18.46 0.88 3.15
N ASN A 323 17.31 0.81 2.47
CA ASN A 323 17.07 1.61 1.27
C ASN A 323 16.88 3.10 1.63
N TYR A 324 16.27 3.40 2.77
CA TYR A 324 16.22 4.75 3.33
C TYR A 324 17.63 5.30 3.57
N LYS A 325 18.48 4.56 4.29
CA LYS A 325 19.88 4.95 4.55
C LYS A 325 20.67 5.10 3.25
N SER A 326 20.45 4.22 2.27
CA SER A 326 21.07 4.30 0.95
C SER A 326 20.65 5.57 0.20
N TYR A 327 19.36 5.90 0.19
CA TYR A 327 18.87 7.14 -0.42
C TYR A 327 19.44 8.39 0.26
N ARG A 328 19.48 8.41 1.60
CA ARG A 328 20.06 9.53 2.38
C ARG A 328 21.54 9.75 2.07
N LYS A 329 22.30 8.70 1.76
CA LYS A 329 23.70 8.82 1.31
C LYS A 329 23.82 9.42 -0.09
N LEU A 330 22.89 9.10 -0.99
CA LEU A 330 22.86 9.63 -2.36
C LEU A 330 22.35 11.08 -2.43
N HIS A 331 21.43 11.45 -1.54
CA HIS A 331 20.76 12.75 -1.52
C HIS A 331 20.78 13.37 -0.10
N PRO A 332 21.98 13.70 0.43
CA PRO A 332 22.12 14.15 1.81
C PRO A 332 21.37 15.46 2.11
N ASP A 333 21.29 16.36 1.13
CA ASP A 333 20.68 17.69 1.26
C ASP A 333 19.15 17.68 1.11
N GLN A 334 18.58 16.62 0.53
CA GLN A 334 17.13 16.50 0.36
C GLN A 334 16.47 16.04 1.66
N PRO A 335 15.52 16.79 2.24
CA PRO A 335 14.82 16.34 3.44
C PRO A 335 14.00 15.07 3.16
N PHE A 336 14.24 14.03 3.96
CA PHE A 336 13.52 12.77 3.87
C PHE A 336 13.18 12.31 5.28
N TYR A 337 11.89 12.26 5.60
CA TYR A 337 11.36 11.96 6.93
C TYR A 337 10.71 10.58 6.99
N ILE A 338 10.61 10.04 8.20
CA ILE A 338 9.86 8.82 8.50
C ILE A 338 8.66 9.21 9.36
N LEU A 339 7.44 8.92 8.93
CA LEU A 339 6.24 9.16 9.71
C LEU A 339 6.22 8.27 10.95
N LYS A 340 5.87 8.80 12.13
CA LYS A 340 5.75 7.98 13.34
C LYS A 340 4.65 6.90 13.16
N PRO A 341 4.89 5.65 13.59
CA PRO A 341 3.99 4.52 13.34
C PRO A 341 2.61 4.62 14.02
N GLN A 342 2.43 5.54 14.96
CA GLN A 342 1.19 5.77 15.68
C GLN A 342 0.19 6.59 14.86
N MET A 343 0.66 7.57 14.09
CA MET A 343 -0.20 8.54 13.39
C MET A 343 -1.25 7.88 12.48
N PRO A 344 -0.93 6.84 11.68
CA PRO A 344 -1.95 6.14 10.89
C PRO A 344 -3.05 5.49 11.74
N TRP A 345 -2.72 5.00 12.94
CA TRP A 345 -3.68 4.33 13.83
C TRP A 345 -4.50 5.31 14.66
N GLU A 346 -3.92 6.43 15.09
CA GLU A 346 -4.66 7.55 15.69
C GLU A 346 -5.74 8.06 14.72
N LEU A 347 -5.40 8.19 13.44
CA LEU A 347 -6.37 8.55 12.41
C LEU A 347 -7.39 7.43 12.14
N TRP A 348 -6.95 6.17 12.15
CA TRP A 348 -7.84 5.02 11.97
C TRP A 348 -8.91 4.96 13.07
N ASP A 349 -8.55 5.24 14.31
CA ASP A 349 -9.46 5.25 15.46
C ASP A 349 -10.62 6.23 15.22
N ILE A 350 -10.33 7.45 14.74
CA ILE A 350 -11.37 8.43 14.39
C ILE A 350 -12.23 7.96 13.22
N ILE A 351 -11.62 7.37 12.18
CA ILE A 351 -12.40 6.86 11.03
C ILE A 351 -13.33 5.73 11.48
N GLN A 352 -12.87 4.84 12.35
CA GLN A 352 -13.69 3.76 12.91
C GLN A 352 -14.82 4.32 13.79
N GLU A 353 -14.52 5.33 14.61
CA GLU A 353 -15.50 5.99 15.48
C GLU A 353 -16.68 6.58 14.69
N VAL A 354 -16.39 7.31 13.60
CA VAL A 354 -17.42 7.98 12.80
C VAL A 354 -18.11 7.06 11.80
N SER A 355 -17.53 5.90 11.50
CA SER A 355 -18.09 4.95 10.52
C SER A 355 -19.25 4.16 11.12
N PRO A 356 -20.33 3.90 10.36
CA PRO A 356 -21.52 3.22 10.89
C PRO A 356 -21.34 1.70 11.09
N GLU A 357 -20.19 1.14 10.70
CA GLU A 357 -19.87 -0.28 10.76
C GLU A 357 -18.36 -0.49 10.95
N GLU A 358 -17.94 -1.73 11.16
CA GLU A 358 -16.51 -2.08 11.24
C GLU A 358 -15.80 -1.79 9.92
N ILE A 359 -14.67 -1.07 10.00
CA ILE A 359 -13.85 -0.75 8.82
C ILE A 359 -12.71 -1.76 8.69
N GLN A 360 -12.03 -1.79 7.53
CA GLN A 360 -10.86 -2.65 7.34
C GLN A 360 -9.84 -2.40 8.47
N PRO A 361 -9.34 -3.44 9.17
CA PRO A 361 -8.36 -3.34 10.26
C PRO A 361 -6.95 -3.16 9.70
N ASN A 362 -6.82 -2.18 8.81
CA ASN A 362 -5.67 -1.83 8.00
C ASN A 362 -5.55 -0.30 8.07
N PRO A 363 -4.35 0.27 8.02
CA PRO A 363 -4.18 1.71 8.18
C PRO A 363 -4.86 2.49 7.04
N PRO A 364 -5.18 3.78 7.26
CA PRO A 364 -5.70 4.67 6.23
C PRO A 364 -4.79 4.72 4.99
N SER A 365 -5.37 5.05 3.84
CA SER A 365 -4.61 5.18 2.60
C SER A 365 -3.58 6.31 2.70
N SER A 366 -2.50 6.24 1.90
CA SER A 366 -1.55 7.35 1.80
C SER A 366 -2.25 8.66 1.43
N GLY A 367 -3.33 8.60 0.65
CA GLY A 367 -4.18 9.75 0.32
C GLY A 367 -4.69 10.45 1.57
N MET A 368 -5.33 9.71 2.48
CA MET A 368 -5.87 10.27 3.72
C MET A 368 -4.77 10.76 4.67
N LEU A 369 -3.67 10.01 4.81
CA LEU A 369 -2.51 10.47 5.60
C LEU A 369 -1.94 11.78 5.06
N GLY A 370 -1.81 11.90 3.73
CA GLY A 370 -1.34 13.11 3.06
C GLY A 370 -2.27 14.30 3.28
N ILE A 371 -3.59 14.09 3.29
CA ILE A 371 -4.57 15.15 3.60
C ILE A 371 -4.34 15.70 5.01
N ILE A 372 -4.23 14.83 6.02
CA ILE A 372 -4.01 15.27 7.41
C ILE A 372 -2.64 15.95 7.58
N ILE A 373 -1.60 15.47 6.89
CA ILE A 373 -0.29 16.14 6.86
C ILE A 373 -0.43 17.56 6.28
N MET A 374 -1.09 17.73 5.14
CA MET A 374 -1.23 19.06 4.53
C MET A 374 -2.13 19.99 5.35
N MET A 375 -3.17 19.48 6.02
CA MET A 375 -3.98 20.27 6.94
C MET A 375 -3.16 20.81 8.12
N THR A 376 -2.07 20.12 8.50
CA THR A 376 -1.16 20.59 9.55
C THR A 376 -0.20 21.70 9.06
N LEU A 377 0.09 21.74 7.76
CA LEU A 377 1.12 22.61 7.17
C LEU A 377 0.54 23.81 6.39
N CYS A 378 -0.76 23.83 6.13
CA CYS A 378 -1.41 24.80 5.25
C CYS A 378 -2.62 25.47 5.92
N ASP A 379 -3.07 26.60 5.39
CA ASP A 379 -4.34 27.23 5.79
C ASP A 379 -5.55 26.64 5.07
N GLN A 380 -5.37 26.21 3.84
CA GLN A 380 -6.39 25.58 2.99
C GLN A 380 -5.75 24.45 2.18
N VAL A 381 -6.47 23.33 2.07
CA VAL A 381 -6.05 22.16 1.31
C VAL A 381 -7.11 21.83 0.26
N ASP A 382 -6.76 22.01 -1.00
CA ASP A 382 -7.55 21.59 -2.15
C ASP A 382 -7.12 20.16 -2.54
N ILE A 383 -8.07 19.22 -2.58
CA ILE A 383 -7.83 17.79 -2.74
C ILE A 383 -8.46 17.34 -4.06
N TYR A 384 -7.62 16.89 -5.00
CA TYR A 384 -8.03 16.59 -6.38
C TYR A 384 -8.15 15.09 -6.62
N GLU A 385 -9.30 14.67 -7.16
CA GLU A 385 -9.66 13.31 -7.55
C GLU A 385 -9.51 12.28 -6.42
N PHE A 386 -9.63 12.71 -5.17
CA PHE A 386 -9.86 11.82 -4.03
C PHE A 386 -11.35 11.48 -3.94
N LEU A 387 -12.19 12.51 -3.86
CA LEU A 387 -13.61 12.40 -4.20
C LEU A 387 -13.71 12.44 -5.74
N PRO A 388 -14.22 11.37 -6.38
CA PRO A 388 -14.17 11.25 -7.82
C PRO A 388 -15.12 12.24 -8.49
N SER A 389 -14.66 12.84 -9.58
CA SER A 389 -15.50 13.68 -10.45
C SER A 389 -16.42 12.86 -11.37
N LYS A 390 -17.09 13.54 -12.31
CA LYS A 390 -17.77 12.91 -13.45
C LYS A 390 -16.86 12.03 -14.31
N ARG A 391 -15.53 12.14 -14.16
CA ARG A 391 -14.52 11.29 -14.81
C ARG A 391 -14.24 9.98 -14.05
N LYS A 392 -15.03 9.64 -13.03
CA LYS A 392 -14.90 8.39 -12.27
C LYS A 392 -14.72 7.21 -13.23
N THR A 393 -13.66 6.44 -13.00
CA THR A 393 -13.24 5.33 -13.85
C THR A 393 -12.68 4.19 -13.02
N ASP A 394 -12.66 2.99 -13.60
CA ASP A 394 -11.99 1.82 -13.03
C ASP A 394 -10.49 1.82 -13.32
N VAL A 395 -9.98 2.71 -14.19
CA VAL A 395 -8.52 2.88 -14.35
C VAL A 395 -7.93 3.31 -13.02
N CYS A 396 -7.06 2.48 -12.46
CA CYS A 396 -6.58 2.67 -11.08
C CYS A 396 -5.71 3.93 -10.95
N TYR A 397 -4.79 4.15 -11.89
CA TYR A 397 -3.87 5.28 -11.87
C TYR A 397 -3.76 6.00 -13.21
N TYR A 398 -3.62 7.33 -13.19
CA TYR A 398 -3.52 8.14 -14.42
C TYR A 398 -2.31 7.77 -15.30
N TYR A 399 -1.26 7.23 -14.68
CA TYR A 399 -0.02 6.81 -15.32
C TYR A 399 0.06 5.30 -15.60
N GLN A 400 -1.04 4.56 -15.40
CA GLN A 400 -1.11 3.12 -15.68
C GLN A 400 -2.36 2.77 -16.51
N LYS A 401 -2.42 1.53 -16.99
CA LYS A 401 -3.46 1.07 -17.93
C LYS A 401 -4.34 -0.06 -17.39
N PHE A 402 -4.12 -0.51 -16.15
CA PHE A 402 -4.92 -1.57 -15.55
C PHE A 402 -6.17 -1.01 -14.88
N PHE A 403 -7.20 -1.85 -14.80
CA PHE A 403 -8.50 -1.52 -14.25
C PHE A 403 -8.70 -2.23 -12.92
N ASP A 404 -9.02 -1.49 -11.86
CA ASP A 404 -9.47 -2.04 -10.59
C ASP A 404 -10.31 -1.01 -9.82
N SER A 405 -11.61 -1.27 -9.69
CA SER A 405 -12.53 -0.39 -8.93
C SER A 405 -12.16 -0.30 -7.44
N ALA A 406 -11.38 -1.25 -6.92
CA ALA A 406 -10.81 -1.21 -5.57
C ALA A 406 -9.92 0.02 -5.32
N CYS A 407 -9.26 0.57 -6.35
CA CYS A 407 -8.43 1.77 -6.19
C CYS A 407 -9.25 3.02 -5.90
N THR A 408 -10.51 3.05 -6.35
CA THR A 408 -11.43 4.17 -6.13
C THR A 408 -12.36 3.92 -4.94
N MET A 409 -12.78 2.67 -4.70
CA MET A 409 -13.79 2.33 -3.70
C MET A 409 -13.21 1.71 -2.41
N GLY A 410 -11.94 1.32 -2.41
CA GLY A 410 -11.27 0.64 -1.29
C GLY A 410 -11.24 -0.88 -1.42
N ALA A 411 -10.15 -1.46 -0.91
CA ALA A 411 -9.97 -2.90 -0.73
C ALA A 411 -9.19 -3.15 0.57
N TYR A 412 -7.87 -2.92 0.54
CA TYR A 412 -7.00 -3.03 1.70
C TYR A 412 -7.25 -1.89 2.70
N HIS A 413 -7.27 -0.64 2.23
CA HIS A 413 -7.51 0.54 3.07
C HIS A 413 -9.01 0.77 3.29
N PRO A 414 -9.42 1.42 4.40
CA PRO A 414 -10.79 1.90 4.63
C PRO A 414 -11.17 3.11 3.77
N LEU A 415 -10.74 3.13 2.50
CA LEU A 415 -10.83 4.27 1.57
C LEU A 415 -12.27 4.75 1.35
N LEU A 416 -13.26 3.87 1.41
CA LEU A 416 -14.67 4.24 1.35
C LEU A 416 -15.02 5.24 2.47
N PHE A 417 -14.60 4.93 3.69
CA PHE A 417 -14.90 5.68 4.90
C PHE A 417 -14.03 6.94 4.99
N GLU A 418 -12.79 6.88 4.50
CA GLU A 418 -11.94 8.07 4.32
C GLU A 418 -12.63 9.11 3.40
N LYS A 419 -13.25 8.66 2.30
CA LYS A 419 -13.99 9.55 1.39
C LYS A 419 -15.28 10.09 2.01
N ASN A 420 -15.95 9.32 2.85
CA ASN A 420 -17.08 9.83 3.65
C ASN A 420 -16.62 10.98 4.56
N LEU A 421 -15.50 10.79 5.26
CA LEU A 421 -14.90 11.81 6.12
C LEU A 421 -14.56 13.08 5.33
N VAL A 422 -13.83 12.95 4.21
CA VAL A 422 -13.47 14.11 3.37
C VAL A 422 -14.72 14.80 2.81
N LYS A 423 -15.75 14.04 2.40
CA LYS A 423 -17.01 14.61 1.93
C LYS A 423 -17.76 15.36 3.03
N HIS A 424 -17.72 14.85 4.26
CA HIS A 424 -18.34 15.49 5.43
C HIS A 424 -17.63 16.80 5.79
N LEU A 425 -16.31 16.85 5.68
CA LEU A 425 -15.48 18.02 6.02
C LEU A 425 -15.35 19.06 4.89
N ASN A 426 -15.80 18.72 3.68
CA ASN A 426 -15.67 19.57 2.51
C ASN A 426 -16.45 20.90 2.64
N GLN A 427 -15.75 22.01 2.41
CA GLN A 427 -16.32 23.36 2.33
C GLN A 427 -16.60 23.82 0.90
N GLY A 428 -16.13 23.09 -0.11
CA GLY A 428 -16.44 23.35 -1.53
C GLY A 428 -17.84 22.89 -1.93
N THR A 429 -18.25 23.20 -3.16
CA THR A 429 -19.59 22.84 -3.66
C THR A 429 -19.65 21.41 -4.23
N ASP A 430 -20.86 20.90 -4.41
CA ASP A 430 -21.06 19.62 -5.11
C ASP A 430 -20.66 19.75 -6.58
N GLU A 431 -20.88 20.92 -7.20
CA GLU A 431 -20.44 21.23 -8.56
C GLU A 431 -18.92 21.12 -8.72
N ASP A 432 -18.14 21.59 -7.73
CA ASP A 432 -16.67 21.48 -7.74
C ASP A 432 -16.23 20.01 -7.72
N ILE A 433 -16.89 19.17 -6.90
CA ILE A 433 -16.62 17.73 -6.90
C ILE A 433 -16.99 17.14 -8.25
N TYR A 434 -18.19 17.42 -8.77
CA TYR A 434 -18.67 16.82 -10.00
C TYR A 434 -17.81 17.22 -11.23
N LEU A 435 -17.43 18.48 -11.35
CA LEU A 435 -16.70 19.00 -12.51
C LEU A 435 -15.19 18.83 -12.38
N LEU A 436 -14.62 19.13 -11.21
CA LEU A 436 -13.18 19.22 -10.98
C LEU A 436 -12.65 18.04 -10.16
N GLY A 437 -13.51 17.30 -9.47
CA GLY A 437 -13.06 16.29 -8.50
C GLY A 437 -12.38 16.94 -7.32
N LYS A 438 -12.75 18.19 -7.00
CA LYS A 438 -12.10 19.02 -6.01
C LYS A 438 -12.91 19.05 -4.72
N ALA A 439 -12.25 18.71 -3.60
CA ALA A 439 -12.72 19.01 -2.26
C ALA A 439 -11.82 20.08 -1.62
N THR A 440 -12.38 20.96 -0.78
CA THR A 440 -11.63 22.00 -0.08
C THR A 440 -11.82 21.84 1.41
N LEU A 441 -10.73 21.59 2.14
CA LEU A 441 -10.71 21.49 3.60
C LEU A 441 -9.89 22.63 4.22
N PRO A 442 -10.32 23.22 5.34
CA PRO A 442 -9.51 24.17 6.08
C PRO A 442 -8.35 23.45 6.79
N GLY A 443 -7.20 24.09 6.83
CA GLY A 443 -6.09 23.61 7.64
C GLY A 443 -6.26 23.90 9.13
N PHE A 444 -5.57 23.14 9.97
CA PHE A 444 -5.69 23.18 11.42
C PHE A 444 -5.27 24.52 12.04
N ARG A 445 -4.46 25.33 11.35
CA ARG A 445 -4.09 26.69 11.81
C ARG A 445 -5.28 27.66 11.81
N ARG A 446 -6.30 27.40 10.97
CA ARG A 446 -7.44 28.30 10.77
C ARG A 446 -8.68 27.90 11.58
N ILE A 447 -8.67 26.73 12.22
CA ILE A 447 -9.82 26.26 12.99
C ILE A 447 -9.79 26.79 14.43
N ARG A 448 -10.98 27.00 15.00
CA ARG A 448 -11.16 27.37 16.41
C ARG A 448 -11.87 26.23 17.14
N CYS A 449 -11.19 25.77 18.18
CA CYS A 449 -11.66 24.89 19.23
C CYS A 449 -11.21 25.58 20.53
#